data_AF-A0A2V7UGU6-F1
#
_entry.id   AF-A0A2V7UGU6-F1
#
_cell.length_a   1.000
_cell.length_b   1.000
_cell.length_c   1.000
_cell.angle_alpha   90.00
_cell.angle_beta   90.00
_cell.angle_gamma   90.00
#
_symmetry.space_group_name_H-M   'P 1'
#
loop_
_entity.id
_entity.type
_entity.pdbx_description
1 polymer ?
#
loop_
_entity_poly.entity_id
_entity_poly.type
_entity_poly.pdbx_seq_one_letter_code
_entity_poly.pdbx_strand_id
1 'polypeptide(L)'
;MVAELIGRLREDAALRSAVLPIVLDLDDYRRPPSPVARRLYEDGRVNVLFVGRIIPNKRIEDLIGVFALYQRHLEPRSRLLLVGDYRGHERYYDRLQERVR
;
A
#
# COMPACT_ATOMS: atom_id res chain seq x y z
N MET A 1 -16.65 0.10 9.78
CA MET A 1 -15.21 0.27 10.10
C MET A 1 -14.88 1.52 10.94
N VAL A 2 -14.93 2.76 10.43
CA VAL A 2 -14.61 3.96 11.26
C VAL A 2 -15.63 4.16 12.39
N ALA A 3 -16.93 4.01 12.10
CA ALA A 3 -17.99 4.14 13.10
C ALA A 3 -17.92 3.06 14.21
N GLU A 4 -17.58 1.82 13.85
CA GLU A 4 -17.40 0.73 14.83
C GLU A 4 -16.19 0.94 15.74
N LEU A 5 -15.11 1.53 15.21
CA LEU A 5 -13.91 1.86 15.99
C LEU A 5 -14.21 2.91 17.06
N ILE A 6 -15.09 3.88 16.76
CA ILE A 6 -15.57 4.87 17.74
C ILE A 6 -16.40 4.19 18.85
N GLY A 7 -17.23 3.21 18.49
CA GLY A 7 -18.05 2.46 19.45
C GLY A 7 -17.20 1.75 20.50
N ARG A 8 -16.12 1.08 20.07
CA ARG A 8 -15.20 0.36 20.97
C ARG A 8 -14.41 1.29 21.90
N LEU A 9 -14.07 2.50 21.46
CA LEU A 9 -13.36 3.49 22.29
C LEU A 9 -14.22 4.14 23.37
N ARG A 10 -15.55 3.91 23.37
CA ARG A 10 -16.48 4.46 24.38
C ARG A 10 -16.75 3.50 25.53
N GLU A 11 -16.53 2.20 25.36
CA GLU A 11 -16.82 1.19 26.40
C GLU A 11 -15.78 1.20 27.53
N ASP A 12 -14.55 1.64 27.26
CA ASP A 12 -13.48 1.79 28.25
C ASP A 12 -13.41 3.25 28.75
N ALA A 13 -14.08 3.53 29.87
CA ALA A 13 -14.18 4.86 30.45
C ALA A 13 -12.82 5.45 30.88
N ALA A 14 -12.22 6.32 30.08
CA ALA A 14 -11.50 7.52 30.52
C ALA A 14 -11.18 8.45 29.33
N LEU A 15 -11.64 9.70 29.41
CA LEU A 15 -11.44 10.82 28.47
C LEU A 15 -12.38 10.85 27.26
N ARG A 16 -12.89 12.06 26.96
CA ARG A 16 -13.68 12.34 25.74
C ARG A 16 -12.82 12.04 24.51
N SER A 17 -12.93 10.84 23.97
CA SER A 17 -12.28 10.45 22.72
C SER A 17 -13.03 11.06 21.54
N ALA A 18 -12.29 11.67 20.62
CA ALA A 18 -12.82 12.21 19.37
C ALA A 18 -12.01 11.64 18.20
N VAL A 19 -12.67 11.45 17.06
CA VAL A 19 -11.98 11.10 15.82
C VAL A 19 -11.40 12.37 15.23
N LEU A 20 -10.07 12.41 15.14
CA LEU A 20 -9.38 13.41 14.35
C LEU A 20 -9.27 12.88 12.92
N PRO A 21 -9.96 13.48 11.93
CA PRO A 21 -9.73 13.13 10.54
C PRO A 21 -8.28 13.44 10.17
N ILE A 22 -7.72 12.65 9.24
CA ILE A 22 -6.41 12.98 8.66
C ILE A 22 -6.58 14.30 7.91
N VAL A 23 -5.96 15.35 8.44
CA VAL A 23 -5.92 16.65 7.77
C VAL A 23 -4.96 16.52 6.60
N LEU A 24 -5.52 16.49 5.40
CA LEU A 24 -4.79 16.35 4.15
C LEU A 24 -5.13 17.56 3.27
N ASP A 25 -4.10 18.26 2.80
CA ASP A 25 -4.28 19.24 1.75
C ASP A 25 -4.30 18.52 0.40
N LEU A 26 -5.46 18.51 -0.28
CA LEU A 26 -5.61 17.87 -1.57
C LEU A 26 -4.98 18.69 -2.71
N ASP A 27 -4.74 19.99 -2.50
CA ASP A 27 -4.10 20.82 -3.51
C ASP A 27 -2.64 20.43 -3.73
N ASP A 28 -1.98 19.89 -2.70
CA ASP A 28 -0.64 19.30 -2.81
C ASP A 28 -0.56 18.16 -3.82
N TYR A 29 -1.68 17.50 -4.13
CA TYR A 29 -1.78 16.39 -5.08
C TYR A 29 -2.11 16.84 -6.50
N ARG A 30 -2.36 18.14 -6.73
CA ARG A 30 -2.60 18.70 -8.08
C ARG A 30 -1.30 18.95 -8.86
N ARG A 31 -0.14 18.67 -8.25
CA ARG A 31 1.16 18.81 -8.90
C ARG A 31 1.26 17.95 -10.17
N PRO A 32 1.96 18.43 -11.22
CA PRO A 32 2.16 17.64 -12.42
C PRO A 32 2.93 16.35 -12.10
N PRO A 33 2.61 15.24 -12.77
CA PRO A 33 3.29 13.97 -12.57
C PRO A 33 4.79 14.08 -12.90
N SER A 34 5.61 13.35 -12.13
CA SER A 34 7.06 13.30 -12.34
C SER A 34 7.39 12.84 -13.78
N PRO A 35 8.20 13.59 -14.55
CA PRO A 35 8.60 13.19 -15.91
C PRO A 35 9.31 11.82 -15.94
N VAL A 36 10.06 11.51 -14.89
CA VAL A 36 10.75 10.22 -14.75
C VAL A 36 9.74 9.10 -14.56
N ALA A 37 8.75 9.30 -13.68
CA ALA A 37 7.70 8.30 -13.45
C ALA A 37 6.86 8.08 -14.72
N ARG A 38 6.52 9.15 -15.45
CA ARG A 38 5.82 9.05 -16.74
C ARG A 38 6.61 8.18 -17.72
N ARG A 39 7.89 8.50 -17.92
CA ARG A 39 8.76 7.74 -18.84
C ARG A 39 8.87 6.26 -18.48
N LEU A 40 8.90 5.92 -17.20
CA LEU A 40 9.04 4.54 -16.73
C LEU A 40 7.73 3.76 -16.78
N TYR A 41 6.60 4.42 -16.55
CA TYR A 41 5.34 3.73 -16.25
C TYR A 41 4.19 4.01 -17.21
N GLU A 42 4.34 4.94 -18.16
CA GLU A 42 3.42 5.15 -19.29
C GLU A 42 3.75 4.25 -20.49
N ASP A 43 4.04 2.98 -20.23
CA ASP A 43 4.36 1.95 -21.23
C ASP A 43 3.13 1.10 -21.63
N GLY A 44 1.94 1.54 -21.23
CA GLY A 44 0.67 0.85 -21.48
C GLY A 44 0.41 -0.37 -20.59
N ARG A 45 1.21 -0.61 -19.54
CA ARG A 45 0.91 -1.62 -18.52
C ARG A 45 0.01 -1.05 -17.43
N VAL A 46 -0.89 -1.89 -16.90
CA VAL A 46 -1.63 -1.55 -15.68
C VAL A 46 -0.68 -1.58 -14.48
N ASN A 47 -0.58 -0.45 -13.78
CA ASN A 47 0.26 -0.33 -12.58
C ASN A 47 -0.61 -0.50 -11.33
N VAL A 48 -0.43 -1.61 -10.60
CA VAL A 48 -0.99 -1.78 -9.25
C VAL A 48 0.04 -1.24 -8.25
N LEU A 49 -0.28 -0.15 -7.56
CA LEU A 49 0.65 0.53 -6.66
C LEU A 49 0.31 0.26 -5.19
N PHE A 50 1.31 -0.19 -4.43
CA PHE A 50 1.29 -0.20 -2.98
C PHE A 50 2.37 0.76 -2.46
N VAL A 51 1.97 1.68 -1.57
CA VAL A 51 2.89 2.62 -0.93
C VAL A 51 2.88 2.38 0.57
N GLY A 52 4.05 2.12 1.14
CA GLY A 52 4.23 1.89 2.56
C GLY A 52 5.44 1.04 2.88
N ARG A 53 5.82 0.96 4.16
CA ARG A 53 6.93 0.13 4.60
C ARG A 53 6.70 -1.34 4.23
N ILE A 54 7.74 -2.04 3.78
CA ILE A 54 7.70 -3.46 3.43
C ILE A 54 8.02 -4.26 4.69
N ILE A 55 6.99 -4.49 5.51
CA ILE A 55 7.11 -5.06 6.84
C ILE A 55 6.02 -6.13 7.10
N PRO A 56 6.26 -7.11 8.00
CA PRO A 56 5.40 -8.29 8.11
C PRO A 56 3.91 -8.01 8.39
N ASN A 57 3.60 -7.01 9.20
CA ASN A 57 2.21 -6.67 9.52
C ASN A 57 1.42 -6.08 8.33
N LYS A 58 2.09 -5.75 7.23
CA LYS A 58 1.44 -5.31 5.98
C LYS A 58 1.09 -6.47 5.05
N ARG A 59 1.46 -7.72 5.40
CA ARG A 59 1.09 -8.94 4.65
C ARG A 59 1.40 -8.83 3.16
N ILE A 60 2.60 -8.35 2.84
CA ILE A 60 3.03 -8.12 1.45
C ILE A 60 3.07 -9.46 0.67
N GLU A 61 3.30 -10.58 1.34
CA GLU A 61 3.21 -11.92 0.76
C GLU A 61 1.83 -12.25 0.18
N ASP A 62 0.76 -11.78 0.83
CA ASP A 62 -0.61 -11.98 0.37
C ASP A 62 -0.90 -11.07 -0.82
N LEU A 63 -0.42 -9.82 -0.77
CA LEU A 63 -0.52 -8.87 -1.87
C LEU A 63 0.16 -9.42 -3.14
N ILE A 64 1.37 -9.98 -3.01
CA ILE A 64 2.07 -10.64 -4.13
C ILE A 64 1.24 -11.81 -4.68
N GLY A 65 0.70 -12.66 -3.80
CA GLY A 65 -0.12 -13.80 -4.19
C GLY A 65 -1.40 -13.41 -4.93
N VAL A 66 -2.13 -12.41 -4.42
CA VAL A 66 -3.34 -11.88 -5.04
C VAL A 66 -3.01 -11.23 -6.39
N PHE A 67 -1.93 -10.46 -6.46
CA PHE A 67 -1.50 -9.87 -7.72
C PHE A 67 -1.13 -10.92 -8.76
N ALA A 68 -0.47 -12.02 -8.39
CA ALA A 68 -0.16 -13.10 -9.32
C ALA A 68 -1.43 -13.73 -9.91
N LEU A 69 -2.49 -13.88 -9.11
CA LEU A 69 -3.80 -14.33 -9.59
C LEU A 69 -4.44 -13.30 -10.53
N TYR A 70 -4.43 -12.03 -10.15
CA TYR A 70 -4.93 -10.92 -10.97
C TYR A 70 -4.22 -10.85 -12.33
N GLN A 71 -2.89 -10.89 -12.33
CA GLN A 71 -2.09 -10.81 -13.54
C GLN A 71 -2.34 -12.01 -14.46
N ARG A 72 -2.45 -13.22 -13.90
CA ARG A 72 -2.69 -14.43 -14.70
C ARG A 72 -4.08 -14.48 -15.33
N HIS A 73 -5.10 -14.03 -14.60
CA HIS A 73 -6.50 -14.31 -14.95
C HIS A 73 -7.26 -13.10 -15.49
N LEU A 74 -6.81 -11.88 -15.20
CA LEU A 74 -7.55 -10.66 -15.54
C LEU A 74 -6.74 -9.72 -16.44
N GLU A 75 -5.51 -9.38 -16.05
CA GLU A 75 -4.67 -8.44 -16.81
C GLU A 75 -3.21 -8.90 -16.90
N PRO A 76 -2.86 -9.68 -17.94
CA PRO A 76 -1.49 -10.15 -18.16
C PRO A 76 -0.49 -9.01 -18.38
N ARG A 77 -0.92 -7.85 -18.91
CA ARG A 77 -0.07 -6.67 -19.12
C ARG A 77 -0.13 -5.74 -17.91
N SER A 78 0.01 -6.30 -16.71
CA SER A 78 0.10 -5.53 -15.46
C SER A 78 1.44 -5.71 -14.75
N ARG A 79 1.72 -4.84 -13.78
CA ARG A 79 2.80 -5.01 -12.79
C ARG A 79 2.39 -4.48 -11.42
N LEU A 80 2.94 -5.11 -10.39
CA LEU A 80 2.85 -4.65 -9.01
C LEU A 80 4.06 -3.79 -8.68
N LEU A 81 3.83 -2.57 -8.21
CA LEU A 81 4.85 -1.64 -7.73
C LEU A 81 4.75 -1.57 -6.20
N LEU A 82 5.76 -2.11 -5.52
CA LEU A 82 5.89 -2.01 -4.06
C LEU A 82 6.85 -0.86 -3.75
N VAL A 83 6.34 0.25 -3.23
CA VAL A 83 7.10 1.47 -2.98
C VAL A 83 7.18 1.75 -1.47
N GLY A 84 8.38 1.71 -0.94
CA GLY A 84 8.65 2.07 0.46
C GLY A 84 9.91 1.43 1.00
N ASP A 85 10.21 1.76 2.25
CA ASP A 85 11.42 1.30 2.92
C ASP A 85 11.19 -0.04 3.64
N TYR A 86 12.26 -0.83 3.78
CA TYR A 86 12.27 -2.13 4.46
C TYR A 86 13.32 -2.22 5.58
N ARG A 87 14.00 -1.10 5.91
CA ARG A 87 15.01 -1.06 6.98
C ARG A 87 14.46 -1.63 8.29
N GLY A 88 15.27 -2.46 8.94
CA GLY A 88 14.91 -3.20 10.15
C GLY A 88 14.06 -4.46 9.89
N HIS A 89 13.77 -4.77 8.63
CA HIS A 89 12.99 -5.94 8.21
C HIS A 89 13.61 -6.64 6.99
N GLU A 90 14.93 -6.60 6.85
CA GLU A 90 15.69 -7.14 5.73
C GLU A 90 15.40 -8.63 5.52
N ARG A 91 15.37 -9.42 6.60
CA ARG A 91 15.04 -10.86 6.52
C ARG A 91 13.64 -11.13 5.96
N TYR A 92 12.69 -10.25 6.24
CA TYR A 92 11.34 -10.39 5.68
C TYR A 92 11.36 -10.01 4.19
N TYR A 93 12.04 -8.93 3.85
CA TYR A 93 12.23 -8.52 2.45
C TYR A 93 12.91 -9.63 1.62
N ASP A 94 13.97 -10.24 2.13
CA ASP A 94 14.69 -11.34 1.45
C ASP A 94 13.77 -12.53 1.18
N ARG A 95 12.94 -12.92 2.15
CA ARG A 95 11.94 -13.99 1.96
C ARG A 95 10.90 -13.63 0.88
N LEU A 96 10.50 -12.37 0.79
CA LEU A 96 9.60 -11.93 -0.28
C LEU A 96 10.30 -12.02 -1.65
N GLN A 97 11.57 -11.65 -1.73
CA GLN A 97 12.36 -11.76 -2.96
C GLN A 97 12.53 -13.21 -3.41
N GLU A 98 12.83 -14.13 -2.49
CA GLU A 98 12.91 -15.57 -2.77
C GLU A 98 11.60 -16.13 -3.34
N ARG A 99 10.45 -15.63 -2.89
CA ARG A 99 9.13 -16.06 -3.37
C ARG A 99 8.82 -15.60 -4.81
N VAL A 100 9.43 -14.52 -5.27
CA VAL A 100 9.16 -13.90 -6.58
C VAL A 100 10.19 -14.31 -7.63
N ARG A 101 11.34 -14.85 -7.21
CA ARG A 101 12.34 -15.45 -8.11
C ARG A 101 11.81 -16.73 -8.75
#